data_AF-V7PCI7-F1
#
_entry.id   AF-V7PCI7-F1
#
_cell.length_a   1.000
_cell.length_b   1.000
_cell.length_c   1.000
_cell.angle_alpha   90.00
_cell.angle_beta   90.00
_cell.angle_gamma   90.00
#
_symmetry.space_group_name_H-M   'P 1'
#
loop_
_entity.id
_entity.type
_entity.pdbx_description
1 polymer ?
#
loop_
_entity_poly.entity_id
_entity_poly.type
_entity_poly.pdbx_seq_one_letter_code
_entity_poly.pdbx_strand_id
1 'polypeptide(L)'
;MIIYSKFNIIIILLVYFYNKITTILCINCENHECKNDCYVLSNDKQLCLCNENEKGIHCKETWNVCEQDCNINNTTESCSVALCKQGACIPTANKPYYKCECGDFFQGANCEIENNPCSFQETNPCLNGKCIFITKLNRVICECNNGWTQKNQQNPSMLPWGKQTVEVSPPCDEPLKKGLSQYVIHYTPATYTMWWLINTNT
;
A
#
# COMPACT_ATOMS: atom_id res chain seq x y z
N MET A 1 38.66 5.28 -64.69
CA MET A 1 38.38 3.97 -64.06
C MET A 1 39.21 3.90 -62.78
N ILE A 2 38.76 4.58 -61.72
CA ILE A 2 39.48 4.59 -60.44
C ILE A 2 38.89 3.43 -59.62
N ILE A 3 39.57 2.29 -59.68
CA ILE A 3 39.25 1.14 -58.84
C ILE A 3 39.69 1.53 -57.43
N TYR A 4 38.82 2.25 -56.70
CA TYR A 4 38.93 2.30 -55.24
C TYR A 4 38.65 0.89 -54.75
N SER A 5 39.74 0.12 -54.61
CA SER A 5 39.72 -1.22 -54.04
C SER A 5 38.89 -1.20 -52.77
N LYS A 6 37.92 -2.11 -52.65
CA LYS A 6 37.09 -2.33 -51.44
C LYS A 6 37.94 -2.28 -50.15
N PHE A 7 39.22 -2.66 -50.26
CA PHE A 7 40.22 -2.59 -49.22
C PHE A 7 40.43 -1.19 -48.62
N ASN A 8 40.48 -0.14 -49.44
CA ASN A 8 40.69 1.24 -48.97
C ASN A 8 39.46 1.79 -48.23
N ILE A 9 38.25 1.40 -48.66
CA ILE A 9 37.00 1.81 -47.98
C ILE A 9 36.89 1.12 -46.62
N ILE A 10 37.28 -0.16 -46.53
CA ILE A 10 37.31 -0.90 -45.26
C ILE A 10 38.33 -0.29 -44.30
N ILE A 11 39.51 0.12 -44.76
CA ILE A 11 40.51 0.79 -43.92
C ILE A 11 39.97 2.14 -43.41
N ILE A 12 39.34 2.93 -44.28
CA ILE A 12 38.75 4.22 -43.87
C ILE A 12 37.62 4.01 -42.85
N LEU A 13 36.78 2.99 -43.03
CA LEU A 13 35.73 2.64 -42.07
C LEU A 13 36.34 2.13 -40.75
N LEU A 14 37.36 1.28 -40.79
CA LEU A 14 38.06 0.81 -39.58
C LEU A 14 38.72 1.96 -38.84
N VAL A 15 39.37 2.91 -39.52
CA VAL A 15 39.96 4.13 -38.91
C VAL A 15 38.87 5.09 -38.41
N TYR A 16 37.74 5.20 -39.10
CA TYR A 16 36.59 5.97 -38.65
C TYR A 16 35.97 5.35 -37.40
N PHE A 17 35.79 4.03 -37.35
CA PHE A 17 35.37 3.29 -36.16
C PHE A 17 36.42 3.36 -35.06
N TYR A 18 37.73 3.30 -35.35
CA TYR A 18 38.80 3.46 -34.35
C TYR A 18 38.85 4.87 -33.76
N ASN A 19 38.58 5.91 -34.56
CA ASN A 19 38.47 7.29 -34.07
C ASN A 19 37.12 7.56 -33.37
N LYS A 20 36.03 6.90 -33.75
CA LYS A 20 34.75 6.97 -33.01
C LYS A 20 34.78 6.17 -31.71
N ILE A 21 35.54 5.08 -31.70
CA ILE A 21 36.06 4.38 -30.52
C ILE A 21 37.34 5.11 -30.10
N THR A 22 37.31 6.44 -30.03
CA THR A 22 38.11 7.11 -29.01
C THR A 22 37.54 6.55 -27.73
N THR A 23 38.15 5.47 -27.27
CA THR A 23 37.94 4.91 -25.96
C THR A 23 38.01 6.11 -25.03
N ILE A 24 36.88 6.44 -24.40
CA ILE A 24 36.95 7.13 -23.12
C ILE A 24 37.81 6.18 -22.30
N LEU A 25 39.10 6.50 -22.20
CA LEU A 25 40.06 5.75 -21.39
C LEU A 25 39.62 6.03 -19.96
N CYS A 26 38.65 5.25 -19.47
CA CYS A 26 38.34 5.18 -18.06
C CYS A 26 39.53 4.47 -17.41
N ILE A 27 40.52 5.26 -17.01
CA ILE A 27 41.69 4.77 -16.30
C ILE A 27 41.29 4.64 -14.83
N ASN A 28 41.64 3.51 -14.21
CA ASN A 28 41.47 3.35 -12.77
C ASN A 28 42.25 4.45 -12.03
N CYS A 29 41.62 5.07 -11.04
CA CYS A 29 42.26 6.09 -10.25
C CYS A 29 43.35 5.50 -9.34
N GLU A 30 44.46 6.22 -9.13
CA GLU A 30 45.38 5.98 -8.02
C GLU A 30 45.09 7.00 -6.89
N ASN A 31 45.12 6.56 -5.63
CA ASN A 31 44.86 7.39 -4.44
C ASN A 31 43.52 8.16 -4.48
N HIS A 32 42.40 7.43 -4.37
CA HIS A 32 41.05 8.00 -4.34
C HIS A 32 40.32 7.67 -3.03
N GLU A 33 39.23 8.41 -2.75
CA GLU A 33 38.39 8.18 -1.57
C GLU A 33 37.14 7.32 -1.83
N CYS A 34 36.89 6.90 -3.07
CA CYS A 34 35.77 6.01 -3.41
C CYS A 34 35.84 4.70 -2.61
N LYS A 35 34.69 4.26 -2.08
CA LYS A 35 34.57 2.95 -1.41
C LYS A 35 34.75 1.77 -2.39
N ASN A 36 34.24 1.90 -3.61
CA ASN A 36 34.32 0.88 -4.66
C ASN A 36 35.15 1.42 -5.84
N ASP A 37 34.71 1.16 -7.08
CA ASP A 37 35.42 1.50 -8.30
C ASP A 37 35.53 3.03 -8.51
N CYS A 38 36.70 3.46 -9.00
CA CYS A 38 36.99 4.85 -9.37
C CYS A 38 37.54 4.92 -10.78
N TYR A 39 37.03 5.87 -11.56
CA TYR A 39 37.49 6.15 -12.91
C TYR A 39 37.83 7.64 -13.09
N VAL A 40 38.91 7.92 -13.82
CA VAL A 40 39.26 9.28 -14.23
C VAL A 40 38.64 9.58 -15.59
N LEU A 41 37.95 10.71 -15.70
CA LEU A 41 37.38 11.23 -16.95
C LEU A 41 38.38 12.16 -17.64
N SER A 42 38.19 12.44 -18.93
CA SER A 42 39.10 13.24 -19.79
C SER A 42 39.44 14.67 -19.31
N ASN A 43 38.81 15.14 -18.22
CA ASN A 43 39.04 16.45 -17.60
C ASN A 43 39.63 16.33 -16.18
N ASP A 44 40.38 15.26 -15.88
CA ASP A 44 40.95 14.93 -14.56
C ASP A 44 39.93 14.81 -13.40
N LYS A 45 38.64 14.67 -13.73
CA LYS A 45 37.58 14.46 -12.74
C LYS A 45 37.52 12.99 -12.37
N GLN A 46 37.50 12.70 -11.07
CA GLN A 46 37.27 11.36 -10.54
C GLN A 46 35.77 11.08 -10.43
N LEU A 47 35.36 9.90 -10.89
CA LEU A 47 34.00 9.38 -10.79
C LEU A 47 34.04 8.10 -9.97
N CYS A 48 33.29 8.07 -8.86
CA CYS A 48 33.07 6.85 -8.09
C CYS A 48 31.82 6.12 -8.62
N LEU A 49 31.93 4.82 -8.89
CA LEU A 49 30.79 3.97 -9.24
C LEU A 49 30.31 3.24 -7.98
N CYS A 50 29.10 3.56 -7.53
CA CYS A 50 28.53 2.97 -6.32
C CYS A 50 27.81 1.66 -6.63
N ASN A 51 27.75 0.75 -5.64
CA ASN A 51 26.87 -0.41 -5.73
C ASN A 51 25.39 0.04 -5.65
N GLU A 52 24.46 -0.85 -6.01
CA GLU A 52 23.04 -0.50 -6.16
C GLU A 52 22.40 0.09 -4.88
N ASN A 53 22.91 -0.23 -3.69
CA ASN A 53 22.39 0.22 -2.40
C ASN A 53 23.25 1.33 -1.73
N GLU A 54 24.13 1.97 -2.49
CA GLU A 54 25.04 3.02 -2.00
C GLU A 54 24.85 4.34 -2.73
N LYS A 55 25.19 5.43 -2.05
CA LYS A 55 25.09 6.80 -2.56
C LYS A 55 26.20 7.70 -2.03
N GLY A 56 26.16 8.95 -2.48
CA GLY A 56 27.13 9.99 -2.14
C GLY A 56 28.34 9.98 -3.07
N ILE A 57 29.10 11.06 -3.06
CA ILE A 57 30.24 11.28 -3.98
C ILE A 57 31.35 10.23 -3.84
N HIS A 58 31.40 9.52 -2.72
CA HIS A 58 32.40 8.48 -2.44
C HIS A 58 31.79 7.09 -2.15
N CYS A 59 30.48 6.91 -2.37
CA CYS A 59 29.78 5.64 -2.11
C CYS A 59 29.86 5.14 -0.66
N LYS A 60 30.03 6.05 0.32
CA LYS A 60 30.13 5.71 1.75
C LYS A 60 28.79 5.73 2.47
N GLU A 61 27.74 6.28 1.84
CA GLU A 61 26.39 6.36 2.38
C GLU A 61 25.49 5.32 1.73
N THR A 62 24.39 4.96 2.39
CA THR A 62 23.37 4.05 1.84
C THR A 62 22.08 4.80 1.53
N TRP A 63 21.27 4.25 0.63
CA TRP A 63 19.94 4.77 0.36
C TRP A 63 19.05 4.68 1.60
N ASN A 64 18.32 5.76 1.87
CA ASN A 64 17.23 5.82 2.83
C ASN A 64 15.97 6.29 2.08
N VAL A 65 15.31 5.31 1.47
CA VAL A 65 14.09 5.49 0.68
C VAL A 65 12.94 5.97 1.56
N CYS A 66 12.91 5.60 2.85
CA CYS A 66 11.85 6.01 3.77
C CYS A 66 11.88 7.49 4.14
N GLU A 67 13.01 8.18 3.96
CA GLU A 67 13.17 9.58 4.35
C GLU A 67 13.22 10.53 3.15
N GLN A 68 14.21 10.36 2.27
CA GLN A 68 14.55 11.37 1.26
C GLN A 68 14.84 10.79 -0.12
N ASP A 69 15.20 9.51 -0.21
CA ASP A 69 15.62 8.93 -1.49
C ASP A 69 14.49 8.20 -2.23
N CYS A 70 13.22 8.58 -2.00
CA CYS A 70 12.06 7.96 -2.65
C CYS A 70 11.73 8.49 -4.04
N ASN A 71 12.35 9.59 -4.47
CA ASN A 71 12.10 10.23 -5.78
C ASN A 71 10.61 10.55 -6.05
N ILE A 72 9.87 10.97 -5.02
CA ILE A 72 8.46 11.39 -5.12
C ILE A 72 8.42 12.92 -5.09
N ASN A 73 8.22 13.55 -6.26
CA ASN A 73 8.34 15.01 -6.40
C ASN A 73 7.00 15.77 -6.32
N ASN A 74 5.87 15.08 -6.15
CA ASN A 74 4.52 15.66 -6.28
C ASN A 74 3.64 15.53 -5.02
N THR A 75 4.23 15.23 -3.85
CA THR A 75 3.45 15.04 -2.62
C THR A 75 3.91 16.02 -1.54
N THR A 76 2.96 16.60 -0.81
CA THR A 76 3.23 17.32 0.45
C THR A 76 3.56 16.37 1.61
N GLU A 77 3.46 15.06 1.39
CA GLU A 77 3.68 13.99 2.36
C GLU A 77 5.14 13.51 2.35
N SER A 78 5.61 12.99 3.49
CA SER A 78 6.94 12.39 3.60
C SER A 78 7.02 11.07 2.82
N CYS A 79 8.24 10.68 2.42
CA CYS A 79 8.48 9.40 1.75
C CYS A 79 7.87 8.21 2.52
N SER A 80 8.02 8.18 3.85
CA SER A 80 7.45 7.10 4.68
C SER A 80 5.93 6.96 4.54
N VAL A 81 5.20 8.08 4.52
CA VAL A 81 3.73 8.07 4.39
C VAL A 81 3.34 7.72 2.95
N ALA A 82 4.03 8.27 1.96
CA ALA A 82 3.76 7.99 0.56
C ALA A 82 4.00 6.51 0.20
N LEU A 83 5.01 5.87 0.80
CA LEU A 83 5.37 4.47 0.55
C LEU A 83 4.55 3.49 1.38
N CYS A 84 4.28 3.78 2.65
CA CYS A 84 3.65 2.83 3.57
C CYS A 84 2.26 3.22 4.05
N LYS A 85 1.64 4.28 3.51
CA LYS A 85 0.30 4.77 3.85
C LYS A 85 0.07 4.95 5.36
N GLN A 86 -0.38 3.90 6.07
CA GLN A 86 -0.60 3.89 7.52
C GLN A 86 0.33 2.92 8.30
N GLY A 87 1.44 2.49 7.69
CA GLY A 87 2.46 1.63 8.27
C GLY A 87 3.78 2.36 8.54
N ALA A 88 4.66 1.69 9.29
CA ALA A 88 6.03 2.16 9.51
C ALA A 88 6.90 1.77 8.32
N CYS A 89 7.60 2.73 7.73
CA CYS A 89 8.58 2.48 6.67
C CYS A 89 9.93 2.10 7.29
N ILE A 90 10.51 1.00 6.83
CA ILE A 90 11.80 0.49 7.30
C ILE A 90 12.74 0.36 6.10
N PRO A 91 13.88 1.08 6.08
CA PRO A 91 14.88 0.91 5.04
C PRO A 91 15.45 -0.51 5.03
N THR A 92 15.72 -1.04 3.84
CA THR A 92 16.32 -2.36 3.67
C THR A 92 17.49 -2.31 2.68
N ALA A 93 18.38 -3.29 2.75
CA ALA A 93 19.54 -3.37 1.86
C ALA A 93 19.23 -3.92 0.46
N ASN A 94 18.04 -4.50 0.27
CA ASN A 94 17.65 -5.20 -0.95
C ASN A 94 16.49 -4.47 -1.63
N LYS A 95 16.44 -4.49 -2.97
CA LYS A 95 15.31 -3.93 -3.75
C LYS A 95 13.96 -4.43 -3.18
N PRO A 96 12.99 -3.54 -2.93
CA PRO A 96 12.94 -2.12 -3.32
C PRO A 96 13.61 -1.12 -2.36
N TYR A 97 14.48 -1.59 -1.46
CA TYR A 97 15.23 -0.84 -0.43
C TYR A 97 14.38 -0.26 0.71
N TYR A 98 13.15 -0.73 0.81
CA TYR A 98 12.29 -0.53 1.97
C TYR A 98 11.38 -1.74 2.18
N LYS A 99 10.76 -1.79 3.35
CA LYS A 99 9.59 -2.63 3.65
C LYS A 99 8.64 -1.82 4.52
N CYS A 100 7.36 -2.13 4.45
CA CYS A 100 6.36 -1.54 5.34
C CYS A 100 5.98 -2.53 6.44
N GLU A 101 6.00 -2.09 7.69
CA GLU A 101 5.39 -2.79 8.80
C GLU A 101 4.01 -2.19 9.06
N CYS A 102 2.98 -2.92 8.64
CA CYS A 102 1.60 -2.47 8.77
C CYS A 102 1.10 -2.57 10.21
N GLY A 103 0.29 -1.59 10.61
CA GLY A 103 -0.48 -1.68 11.85
C GLY A 103 -1.56 -2.75 11.77
N ASP A 104 -2.18 -3.06 12.91
CA ASP A 104 -3.12 -4.18 13.06
C ASP A 104 -4.32 -4.12 12.09
N PHE A 105 -4.70 -2.94 11.60
CA PHE A 105 -5.86 -2.73 10.73
C PHE A 105 -5.55 -2.60 9.23
N PHE A 106 -4.31 -2.85 8.82
CA PHE A 106 -3.87 -2.72 7.42
C PHE A 106 -2.98 -3.88 7.00
N GLN A 107 -2.97 -4.17 5.70
CA GLN A 107 -2.12 -5.19 5.09
C GLN A 107 -1.75 -4.79 3.65
N GLY A 108 -1.00 -5.66 2.98
CA GLY A 108 -0.42 -5.39 1.67
C GLY A 108 1.05 -5.01 1.78
N ALA A 109 1.74 -4.93 0.64
CA ALA A 109 3.18 -4.64 0.62
C ALA A 109 3.49 -3.21 1.10
N ASN A 110 2.53 -2.30 0.93
CA ASN A 110 2.60 -0.88 1.24
C ASN A 110 1.51 -0.45 2.25
N CYS A 111 0.92 -1.40 2.98
CA CYS A 111 -0.19 -1.17 3.91
C CYS A 111 -1.39 -0.45 3.29
N GLU A 112 -1.63 -0.72 2.00
CA GLU A 112 -2.63 -0.08 1.18
C GLU A 112 -4.03 -0.66 1.35
N ILE A 113 -4.11 -1.91 1.82
CA ILE A 113 -5.34 -2.70 1.97
C ILE A 113 -5.82 -2.60 3.42
N GLU A 114 -7.08 -2.20 3.61
CA GLU A 114 -7.72 -2.26 4.92
C GLU A 114 -7.94 -3.71 5.36
N ASN A 115 -7.49 -4.04 6.56
CA ASN A 115 -7.63 -5.35 7.18
C ASN A 115 -8.21 -5.18 8.58
N ASN A 116 -9.51 -4.90 8.65
CA ASN A 116 -10.25 -4.73 9.88
C ASN A 116 -11.42 -5.74 9.93
N PRO A 117 -12.16 -5.85 11.05
CA PRO A 117 -13.25 -6.81 11.17
C PRO A 117 -14.39 -6.68 10.14
N CYS A 118 -14.49 -5.53 9.45
CA CYS A 118 -15.46 -5.28 8.39
C CYS A 118 -14.90 -5.47 6.98
N SER A 119 -13.61 -5.81 6.81
CA SER A 119 -12.95 -5.90 5.50
C SER A 119 -13.46 -7.05 4.63
N PHE A 120 -13.96 -8.13 5.24
CA PHE A 120 -14.41 -9.32 4.51
C PHE A 120 -15.86 -9.65 4.85
N GLN A 121 -16.68 -9.80 3.80
CA GLN A 121 -18.10 -10.07 3.96
C GLN A 121 -18.36 -11.44 4.63
N GLU A 122 -17.52 -12.44 4.36
CA GLU A 122 -17.65 -13.79 4.90
C GLU A 122 -17.43 -13.87 6.42
N THR A 123 -16.63 -12.93 6.97
CA THR A 123 -16.35 -12.84 8.40
C THR A 123 -17.04 -11.63 9.05
N ASN A 124 -18.05 -11.07 8.40
CA ASN A 124 -18.77 -9.90 8.89
C ASN A 124 -19.45 -10.22 10.24
N PRO A 125 -19.06 -9.55 11.34
CA PRO A 125 -19.61 -9.84 12.67
C PRO A 125 -21.07 -9.39 12.85
N CYS A 126 -21.63 -8.61 11.92
CA CYS A 126 -22.97 -8.02 12.03
C CYS A 126 -24.10 -8.91 11.49
N LEU A 127 -23.79 -10.09 10.94
CA LEU A 127 -24.76 -11.02 10.34
C LEU A 127 -25.65 -10.33 9.28
N ASN A 128 -26.93 -10.12 9.57
CA ASN A 128 -27.90 -9.46 8.69
C ASN A 128 -27.79 -7.93 8.75
N GLY A 129 -26.57 -7.41 8.86
CA GLY A 129 -26.31 -5.98 8.99
C GLY A 129 -25.03 -5.59 8.26
N LYS A 130 -24.96 -4.30 7.93
CA LYS A 130 -23.76 -3.67 7.41
C LYS A 130 -22.79 -3.41 8.56
N CYS A 131 -21.54 -3.85 8.35
CA CYS A 131 -20.45 -3.64 9.29
C CYS A 131 -19.82 -2.26 9.06
N ILE A 132 -19.66 -1.50 10.14
CA ILE A 132 -19.03 -0.18 10.10
C ILE A 132 -17.94 -0.14 11.18
N PHE A 133 -16.66 -0.10 10.75
CA PHE A 133 -15.53 -0.01 11.66
C PHE A 133 -15.12 1.45 11.89
N ILE A 134 -14.98 1.84 13.15
CA ILE A 134 -14.54 3.16 13.58
C ILE A 134 -13.13 3.03 14.17
N THR A 135 -12.12 3.30 13.34
CA THR A 135 -10.70 3.11 13.67
C THR A 135 -10.27 3.82 14.94
N LYS A 136 -10.70 5.08 15.17
CA LYS A 136 -10.30 5.86 16.35
C LYS A 136 -10.81 5.31 17.68
N LEU A 137 -11.85 4.48 17.64
CA LEU A 137 -12.50 3.92 18.83
C LEU A 137 -12.26 2.41 18.95
N ASN A 138 -11.58 1.79 17.97
CA ASN A 138 -11.51 0.33 17.84
C ASN A 138 -12.89 -0.31 18.05
N ARG A 139 -13.91 0.22 17.36
CA ARG A 139 -15.31 -0.21 17.54
C ARG A 139 -15.96 -0.57 16.22
N VAL A 140 -16.75 -1.64 16.22
CA VAL A 140 -17.67 -1.99 15.15
C VAL A 140 -19.11 -1.64 15.55
N ILE A 141 -19.79 -0.96 14.64
CA ILE A 141 -21.22 -0.69 14.69
C ILE A 141 -21.90 -1.51 13.60
N CYS A 142 -23.01 -2.15 13.97
CA CYS A 142 -23.83 -2.93 13.05
C CYS A 142 -25.09 -2.14 12.69
N GLU A 143 -25.20 -1.79 11.42
CA GLU A 143 -26.41 -1.18 10.85
C GLU A 143 -27.29 -2.29 10.27
N CYS A 144 -28.40 -2.61 10.94
CA CYS A 144 -29.22 -3.75 10.55
C CYS A 144 -29.97 -3.53 9.24
N ASN A 145 -29.98 -4.56 8.39
CA ASN A 145 -30.77 -4.57 7.17
C ASN A 145 -32.27 -4.62 7.48
N ASN A 146 -33.09 -4.26 6.51
CA ASN A 146 -34.55 -4.28 6.64
C ASN A 146 -35.05 -5.65 7.13
N GLY A 147 -35.89 -5.63 8.17
CA GLY A 147 -36.46 -6.84 8.77
C GLY A 147 -35.61 -7.47 9.88
N TRP A 148 -34.47 -6.87 10.23
CA TRP A 148 -33.61 -7.31 11.32
C TRP A 148 -33.37 -6.20 12.35
N THR A 149 -33.10 -6.60 13.58
CA THR A 149 -32.74 -5.76 14.71
C THR A 149 -31.70 -6.47 15.56
N GLN A 150 -31.01 -5.72 16.41
CA GLN A 150 -30.20 -6.26 17.48
C GLN A 150 -31.10 -6.75 18.60
N LYS A 151 -30.71 -7.82 19.28
CA LYS A 151 -31.43 -8.27 20.48
C LYS A 151 -31.30 -7.27 21.62
N ASN A 152 -32.43 -6.94 22.24
CA ASN A 152 -32.45 -6.08 23.42
C ASN A 152 -31.62 -6.71 24.57
N GLN A 153 -30.79 -5.90 25.23
CA GLN A 153 -29.95 -6.28 26.39
C GLN A 153 -28.76 -7.20 26.09
N GLN A 154 -28.33 -7.35 24.83
CA GLN A 154 -27.01 -7.94 24.56
C GLN A 154 -25.90 -6.92 24.81
N ASN A 155 -24.84 -7.38 25.49
CA ASN A 155 -23.63 -6.59 25.67
C ASN A 155 -22.75 -6.65 24.41
N PRO A 156 -21.97 -5.59 24.14
CA PRO A 156 -20.92 -5.65 23.12
C PRO A 156 -19.94 -6.79 23.40
N SER A 157 -19.47 -7.43 22.33
CA SER A 157 -18.43 -8.45 22.38
C SER A 157 -17.05 -7.84 22.12
N MET A 158 -15.98 -8.48 22.62
CA MET A 158 -14.61 -8.05 22.37
C MET A 158 -13.94 -9.02 21.39
N LEU A 159 -13.57 -8.52 20.22
CA LEU A 159 -12.91 -9.27 19.16
C LEU A 159 -11.40 -8.98 19.16
N PRO A 160 -10.53 -9.97 19.39
CA PRO A 160 -9.09 -9.78 19.23
C PRO A 160 -8.75 -9.57 17.75
N TRP A 161 -7.91 -8.59 17.44
CA TRP A 161 -7.47 -8.28 16.08
C TRP A 161 -6.00 -7.84 16.07
N GLY A 162 -5.11 -8.74 15.68
CA GLY A 162 -3.66 -8.51 15.83
C GLY A 162 -3.32 -8.29 17.31
N LYS A 163 -2.72 -7.13 17.62
CA LYS A 163 -2.43 -6.69 19.00
C LYS A 163 -3.54 -5.84 19.62
N GLN A 164 -4.57 -5.48 18.86
CA GLN A 164 -5.72 -4.70 19.36
C GLN A 164 -6.86 -5.60 19.83
N THR A 165 -7.75 -5.00 20.60
CA THR A 165 -9.07 -5.55 20.88
C THR A 165 -10.13 -4.59 20.35
N VAL A 166 -11.06 -5.11 19.56
CA VAL A 166 -12.13 -4.34 18.92
C VAL A 166 -13.45 -4.62 19.65
N GLU A 167 -14.12 -3.57 20.12
CA GLU A 167 -15.47 -3.68 20.68
C GLU A 167 -16.48 -3.81 19.54
N VAL A 168 -17.29 -4.85 19.55
CA VAL A 168 -18.27 -5.14 18.51
C VAL A 168 -19.66 -5.06 19.11
N SER A 169 -20.49 -4.16 18.57
CA SER A 169 -21.90 -4.04 18.95
C SER A 169 -22.65 -5.36 18.72
N PRO A 170 -23.76 -5.62 19.44
CA PRO A 170 -24.58 -6.80 19.21
C PRO A 170 -24.90 -7.03 17.72
N PRO A 171 -24.87 -8.28 17.22
CA PRO A 171 -25.16 -8.55 15.81
C PRO A 171 -26.65 -8.34 15.49
N CYS A 172 -26.97 -8.25 14.20
CA CYS A 172 -28.35 -8.19 13.71
C CYS A 172 -28.92 -9.62 13.59
N ASP A 173 -29.20 -10.24 14.74
CA ASP A 173 -29.60 -11.64 14.89
C ASP A 173 -31.11 -11.82 15.19
N GLU A 174 -31.85 -10.75 15.45
CA GLU A 174 -33.28 -10.82 15.76
C GLU A 174 -34.14 -10.28 14.60
N PRO A 175 -35.16 -11.02 14.13
CA PRO A 175 -36.12 -10.49 13.18
C PRO A 175 -36.96 -9.34 13.77
N LEU A 176 -37.18 -8.29 12.98
CA LEU A 176 -37.94 -7.13 13.41
C LEU A 176 -39.42 -7.50 13.64
N LYS A 177 -39.88 -7.30 14.88
CA LYS A 177 -41.28 -7.47 15.30
C LYS A 177 -41.98 -6.12 15.29
N LYS A 178 -43.20 -6.03 14.74
CA LYS A 178 -43.98 -4.78 14.68
C LYS A 178 -45.34 -4.90 15.36
N GLY A 179 -45.86 -3.78 15.86
CA GLY A 179 -47.19 -3.69 16.48
C GLY A 179 -47.26 -4.27 17.91
N LEU A 180 -48.44 -4.14 18.53
CA LEU A 180 -48.70 -4.59 19.91
C LEU A 180 -48.56 -6.11 20.09
N SER A 181 -48.75 -6.87 19.01
CA SER A 181 -48.72 -8.33 19.01
C SER A 181 -47.31 -8.93 18.86
N GLN A 182 -46.29 -8.11 18.60
CA GLN A 182 -44.89 -8.51 18.45
C GLN A 182 -44.64 -9.66 17.44
N TYR A 183 -45.43 -9.74 16.36
CA TYR A 183 -45.17 -10.71 15.28
C TYR A 183 -44.12 -10.21 14.29
N VAL A 184 -43.36 -11.16 13.74
CA VAL A 184 -42.46 -10.94 12.60
C VAL A 184 -43.31 -10.83 11.34
N ILE A 185 -43.14 -9.72 10.60
CA ILE A 185 -43.86 -9.51 9.34
C ILE A 185 -42.93 -9.87 8.18
N HIS A 186 -43.28 -10.93 7.44
CA HIS A 186 -42.61 -11.28 6.20
C HIS A 186 -43.32 -10.58 5.03
N TYR A 187 -42.63 -9.66 4.35
CA TYR A 187 -43.13 -9.07 3.11
C TYR A 187 -42.79 -10.03 1.97
N THR A 188 -43.80 -10.63 1.36
CA THR A 188 -43.63 -11.32 0.07
C THR A 188 -44.19 -10.43 -1.04
N PRO A 189 -43.77 -10.57 -2.31
CA PRO A 189 -44.28 -9.75 -3.42
C PRO A 189 -45.80 -9.83 -3.63
N ALA A 190 -46.48 -10.79 -2.99
CA ALA A 190 -47.91 -11.05 -3.14
C ALA A 190 -48.76 -10.70 -1.89
N THR A 191 -48.17 -10.17 -0.82
CA THR A 191 -48.92 -9.88 0.43
C THR A 191 -49.34 -8.42 0.51
N TYR A 192 -50.65 -8.17 0.44
CA TYR A 192 -51.27 -6.89 0.81
C TYR A 192 -51.32 -6.77 2.34
N THR A 193 -50.90 -5.64 2.88
CA THR A 193 -51.02 -5.35 4.32
C THR A 193 -52.38 -4.73 4.62
N MET A 194 -53.19 -5.42 5.43
CA MET A 194 -54.38 -4.83 6.06
C MET A 194 -53.99 -4.27 7.42
N TRP A 195 -54.20 -2.96 7.61
CA TRP A 195 -54.07 -2.29 8.90
C TRP A 195 -55.45 -2.12 9.52
N TRP A 196 -55.59 -2.43 10.80
CA TRP A 196 -56.79 -2.12 11.58
C TRP A 196 -56.48 -0.90 12.44
N LEU A 197 -57.29 0.16 12.30
CA LEU A 197 -57.31 1.27 13.26
C LEU A 197 -58.11 0.79 14.48
N ILE A 198 -57.41 0.52 15.58
CA ILE A 198 -58.07 0.32 16.88
C ILE A 198 -58.37 1.73 17.42
N ASN A 199 -59.60 2.20 17.24
CA ASN A 199 -60.10 3.35 17.98
C ASN A 199 -60.25 2.92 19.44
N THR A 200 -59.32 3.33 20.29
CA THR A 200 -59.52 3.30 21.75
C THR A 200 -60.53 4.39 22.08
N ASN A 201 -61.80 4.02 22.26
CA ASN A 201 -62.76 4.91 22.87
C ASN A 201 -62.50 4.95 24.37
N THR A 202 -62.15 6.15 24.84
CA THR A 202 -62.10 6.68 26.22
C THR A 202 -61.12 6.03 27.18
#